data_AF-A0A933X0Z6-F1
#
_entry.id   AF-A0A933X0Z6-F1
#
_cell.length_a   1.000
_cell.length_b   1.000
_cell.length_c   1.000
_cell.angle_alpha   90.00
_cell.angle_beta   90.00
_cell.angle_gamma   90.00
#
_symmetry.space_group_name_H-M   'P 1'
#
loop_
_entity.id
_entity.type
_entity.pdbx_description
1 polymer ?
#
loop_
_entity_poly.entity_id
_entity_poly.type
_entity_poly.pdbx_seq_one_letter_code
_entity_poly.pdbx_strand_id
1 'polypeptide(L)'
;MAEVAKAFQRGWSRLPPSVQRLAPDAALHQDVLGMADAFLDLQRQRHVADYDSTTRVLRRSAEACAKRAATAIANWPSDVREPSARAYLACLLCWQRVAAR
;
A
#
# COMPACT_ATOMS: atom_id res chain seq x y z
N MET A 1 -4.48 7.47 2.69
CA MET A 1 -3.61 6.58 1.89
C MET A 1 -3.15 5.39 2.72
N ALA A 2 -2.57 5.58 3.92
CA ALA A 2 -2.20 4.45 4.78
C ALA A 2 -3.38 3.51 5.10
N GLU A 3 -4.57 4.03 5.38
CA GLU A 3 -5.76 3.19 5.62
C GLU A 3 -6.16 2.31 4.41
N VAL A 4 -5.92 2.78 3.18
CA VAL A 4 -6.14 1.94 1.98
C VAL A 4 -5.17 0.76 2.00
N ALA A 5 -3.87 1.02 2.22
CA ALA A 5 -2.87 -0.03 2.31
C ALA A 5 -3.18 -1.03 3.44
N LYS A 6 -3.61 -0.56 4.61
CA LYS A 6 -4.04 -1.42 5.72
C LYS A 6 -5.26 -2.26 5.36
N ALA A 7 -6.22 -1.69 4.64
CA ALA A 7 -7.41 -2.42 4.22
C ALA A 7 -7.05 -3.58 3.26
N PHE A 8 -6.13 -3.34 2.31
CA PHE A 8 -5.66 -4.37 1.38
C PHE A 8 -4.80 -5.43 2.08
N GLN A 9 -3.96 -5.06 3.05
CA GLN A 9 -3.22 -6.02 3.89
C GLN A 9 -4.11 -7.06 4.60
N ARG A 10 -5.34 -6.68 4.93
CA ARG A 10 -6.31 -7.55 5.60
C ARG A 10 -6.95 -8.58 4.65
N GLY A 11 -6.66 -8.49 3.35
CA GLY A 11 -7.19 -9.37 2.31
C GLY A 11 -8.45 -8.83 1.64
N TRP A 12 -8.70 -9.32 0.42
CA TRP A 12 -9.77 -8.84 -0.46
C TRP A 12 -11.17 -8.93 0.17
N SER A 13 -11.48 -10.05 0.84
CA SER A 13 -12.79 -10.29 1.46
C SER A 13 -13.14 -9.32 2.58
N ARG A 14 -12.15 -8.62 3.14
CA ARG A 14 -12.32 -7.63 4.21
C ARG A 14 -12.42 -6.19 3.68
N LEU A 15 -12.30 -5.99 2.37
CA LEU A 15 -12.48 -4.68 1.75
C LEU A 15 -13.97 -4.28 1.74
N PRO A 16 -14.29 -2.98 1.74
CA PRO A 16 -15.68 -2.53 1.62
C PRO A 16 -16.36 -3.07 0.35
N PRO A 17 -17.68 -3.35 0.37
CA PRO A 17 -18.39 -3.85 -0.82
C PRO A 17 -18.31 -2.93 -2.04
N SER A 18 -18.12 -1.62 -1.85
CA SER A 18 -17.87 -0.67 -2.94
C SER A 18 -16.57 -0.95 -3.68
N VAL A 19 -15.53 -1.41 -2.98
CA VAL A 19 -14.23 -1.76 -3.55
C VAL A 19 -14.28 -3.13 -4.21
N GLN A 20 -14.92 -4.11 -3.57
CA GLN A 20 -15.10 -5.44 -4.16
C GLN A 20 -15.87 -5.37 -5.50
N ARG A 21 -16.83 -4.44 -5.62
CA ARG A 21 -17.55 -4.19 -6.87
C ARG A 21 -16.70 -3.63 -8.02
N LEU A 22 -15.54 -3.03 -7.73
CA LEU A 22 -14.63 -2.55 -8.78
C LEU A 22 -13.96 -3.70 -9.54
N ALA A 23 -13.90 -4.88 -8.92
CA ALA A 23 -13.29 -6.08 -9.43
C ALA A 23 -13.99 -7.31 -8.83
N PRO A 24 -15.20 -7.63 -9.30
CA PRO A 24 -15.95 -8.80 -8.84
C PRO A 24 -15.12 -10.07 -9.06
N ASP A 25 -15.18 -11.00 -8.10
CA ASP A 25 -14.48 -12.30 -8.11
C ASP A 25 -12.95 -12.22 -8.15
N ALA A 26 -12.37 -11.03 -7.99
CA ALA A 26 -10.92 -10.88 -7.92
C ALA A 26 -10.35 -11.44 -6.61
N ALA A 27 -9.17 -12.03 -6.70
CA ALA A 27 -8.32 -12.32 -5.56
C ALA A 27 -7.29 -11.19 -5.39
N LEU A 28 -6.76 -11.02 -4.18
CA LEU A 28 -5.67 -10.07 -3.97
C LEU A 28 -4.38 -10.62 -4.57
N HIS A 29 -3.86 -9.95 -5.59
CA HIS A 29 -2.57 -10.29 -6.17
C HIS A 29 -1.44 -10.07 -5.15
N GLN A 30 -0.47 -11.00 -5.10
CA GLN A 30 0.61 -10.97 -4.12
C GLN A 30 1.48 -9.70 -4.24
N ASP A 31 1.77 -9.25 -5.46
CA ASP A 31 2.53 -8.01 -5.65
C ASP A 31 1.77 -6.75 -5.21
N VAL A 32 0.43 -6.77 -5.25
CA VAL A 32 -0.39 -5.67 -4.70
C VAL A 32 -0.30 -5.66 -3.17
N LEU A 33 -0.29 -6.84 -2.55
CA LEU A 33 -0.03 -6.96 -1.11
C LEU A 33 1.38 -6.46 -0.77
N GLY A 34 2.40 -6.89 -1.53
CA GLY A 34 3.78 -6.44 -1.35
C GLY A 34 3.95 -4.92 -1.48
N MET A 35 3.23 -4.29 -2.41
CA MET A 35 3.17 -2.83 -2.51
C MET A 35 2.52 -2.18 -1.28
N ALA A 36 1.39 -2.71 -0.81
CA ALA A 36 0.71 -2.20 0.38
C ALA A 36 1.61 -2.29 1.63
N ASP A 37 2.33 -3.40 1.79
CA ASP A 37 3.30 -3.62 2.86
C ASP A 37 4.43 -2.60 2.79
N ALA A 38 5.07 -2.47 1.62
CA ALA A 38 6.17 -1.54 1.42
C ALA A 38 5.75 -0.09 1.67
N PHE A 39 4.55 0.30 1.25
CA PHE A 39 4.01 1.63 1.50
C PHE A 39 3.81 1.91 3.00
N LEU A 40 3.24 0.97 3.74
CA LEU A 40 3.02 1.12 5.18
C LEU A 40 4.32 1.17 5.96
N ASP A 41 5.29 0.35 5.57
CA ASP A 41 6.63 0.39 6.14
C ASP A 41 7.30 1.73 5.93
N LEU A 42 7.24 2.29 4.71
CA LEU A 42 7.75 3.63 4.43
C LEU A 42 7.07 4.70 5.29
N GLN A 43 5.75 4.65 5.41
CA GLN A 43 5.00 5.59 6.26
C GLN A 43 5.40 5.48 7.73
N ARG A 44 5.59 4.25 8.24
CA ARG A 44 6.04 4.01 9.61
C ARG A 44 7.46 4.53 9.83
N GLN A 45 8.39 4.21 8.94
CA GLN A 45 9.78 4.66 9.05
C GLN A 45 9.88 6.18 8.95
N ARG A 46 9.09 6.80 8.07
CA ARG A 46 8.99 8.26 8.00
C ARG A 46 8.44 8.84 9.31
N HIS A 47 7.38 8.27 9.87
CA HIS A 47 6.83 8.76 11.13
C HIS A 47 7.85 8.68 12.27
N VAL A 48 8.60 7.57 12.36
CA VAL A 48 9.71 7.45 13.33
C VAL A 48 10.77 8.52 13.08
N ALA A 49 11.21 8.72 11.84
CA ALA A 49 12.22 9.71 11.50
C ALA A 49 11.79 11.16 11.81
N ASP A 50 10.52 11.47 11.54
CA ASP A 50 9.98 12.83 11.65
C ASP A 50 9.57 13.19 13.09
N TYR A 51 9.13 12.20 13.89
CA TYR A 51 8.47 12.46 15.18
C TYR A 51 9.06 11.74 16.39
N ASP A 52 9.80 10.65 16.22
CA ASP A 52 10.41 9.92 17.34
C ASP A 52 11.86 10.34 17.54
N SER A 53 12.06 11.29 18.46
CA SER A 53 13.40 11.77 18.83
C SER A 53 14.20 10.78 19.68
N THR A 54 13.57 9.71 20.17
CA THR A 54 14.24 8.67 20.98
C THR A 54 14.87 7.58 20.12
N THR A 55 14.39 7.40 18.89
CA THR A 55 14.88 6.38 17.98
C THR A 55 15.92 6.94 17.01
N ARG A 56 17.14 6.40 17.05
CA ARG A 56 18.17 6.70 16.05
C ARG A 56 17.90 5.95 14.74
N VAL A 57 17.49 6.67 13.71
CA VAL A 57 17.34 6.11 12.36
C VAL A 57 18.72 5.82 11.76
N LEU A 58 19.03 4.53 11.56
CA LEU A 58 20.28 4.11 10.95
C LEU A 58 20.19 4.18 9.43
N ARG A 59 21.25 4.65 8.79
CA ARG A 59 21.38 4.70 7.32
C ARG A 59 21.05 3.34 6.66
N ARG A 60 21.59 2.25 7.20
CA ARG A 60 21.33 0.88 6.71
C ARG A 60 19.84 0.53 6.71
N SER A 61 19.09 1.00 7.72
CA SER A 61 17.66 0.71 7.85
C SER A 61 16.86 1.51 6.82
N ALA A 62 17.24 2.77 6.60
CA ALA A 62 16.66 3.61 5.55
C ALA A 62 16.93 3.02 4.15
N GLU A 63 18.16 2.60 3.87
CA GLU A 63 18.55 1.96 2.61
C GLU A 63 17.77 0.65 2.38
N ALA A 64 17.63 -0.18 3.42
CA ALA A 64 16.84 -1.41 3.34
C ALA A 64 15.37 -1.12 3.04
N CYS A 65 14.78 -0.11 3.68
CA CYS A 65 13.40 0.30 3.43
C CYS A 65 13.21 0.80 1.99
N ALA A 66 14.12 1.65 1.51
CA ALA A 66 14.12 2.13 0.13
C ALA A 66 14.25 0.99 -0.89
N LYS A 67 15.14 0.01 -0.63
CA LYS A 67 15.31 -1.16 -1.49
C LYS A 67 14.02 -1.99 -1.56
N ARG A 68 13.36 -2.25 -0.43
CA ARG A 68 12.08 -2.99 -0.42
C ARG A 68 11.00 -2.26 -1.21
N ALA A 69 10.90 -0.95 -1.04
CA ALA A 69 9.96 -0.14 -1.82
C ALA A 69 10.27 -0.18 -3.32
N ALA A 70 11.54 -0.06 -3.70
CA ALA A 70 11.96 -0.16 -5.09
C ALA A 70 11.60 -1.53 -5.69
N THR A 71 11.84 -2.62 -4.96
CA THR A 71 11.44 -3.97 -5.39
C THR A 71 9.93 -4.10 -5.53
N ALA A 72 9.13 -3.61 -4.58
CA ALA A 72 7.68 -3.66 -4.67
C ALA A 72 7.13 -2.85 -5.86
N ILE A 73 7.74 -1.71 -6.17
CA ILE A 73 7.43 -0.92 -7.37
C ILE A 73 7.81 -1.67 -8.64
N ALA A 74 8.99 -2.29 -8.68
CA ALA A 74 9.46 -3.04 -9.85
C ALA A 74 8.63 -4.30 -10.12
N ASN A 75 8.16 -4.96 -9.06
CA ASN A 75 7.30 -6.14 -9.14
C ASN A 75 5.82 -5.79 -9.33
N TRP A 76 5.46 -4.51 -9.34
CA TRP A 76 4.08 -4.11 -9.52
C TRP A 76 3.51 -4.74 -10.80
N PRO A 77 2.29 -5.31 -10.77
CA PRO A 77 1.69 -5.92 -11.95
C PRO A 77 1.64 -4.91 -13.09
N SER A 78 2.45 -5.13 -14.13
CA SER A 78 2.54 -4.24 -15.29
C SER A 78 1.33 -4.37 -16.21
N ASP A 79 0.58 -5.47 -16.08
CA ASP A 79 -0.69 -5.62 -16.77
C ASP A 79 -1.76 -4.77 -16.09
N VAL A 80 -2.17 -3.71 -16.79
CA VAL A 80 -3.28 -2.83 -16.39
C VAL A 80 -4.59 -3.62 -16.21
N ARG A 81 -4.68 -4.86 -16.70
CA ARG A 81 -5.85 -5.72 -16.51
C ARG A 81 -5.94 -6.37 -15.15
N GLU A 82 -4.88 -6.36 -14.32
CA GLU A 82 -4.91 -6.96 -13.00
C GLU A 82 -5.97 -6.26 -12.11
N PRO A 83 -7.11 -6.91 -11.80
CA PRO A 83 -8.26 -6.22 -11.23
C PRO A 83 -7.98 -5.67 -9.84
N SER A 84 -7.22 -6.41 -9.02
CA SER A 84 -6.88 -6.01 -7.66
C SER A 84 -5.91 -4.83 -7.63
N ALA A 85 -4.99 -4.75 -8.59
CA ALA A 85 -4.06 -3.63 -8.78
C ALA A 85 -4.80 -2.35 -9.15
N ARG A 86 -5.74 -2.42 -10.10
CA ARG A 86 -6.61 -1.30 -10.48
C ARG A 86 -7.44 -0.80 -9.30
N ALA A 87 -8.07 -1.70 -8.56
CA ALA A 87 -8.88 -1.33 -7.39
C ALA A 87 -8.03 -0.65 -6.31
N TYR A 88 -6.80 -1.15 -6.08
CA TYR A 88 -5.85 -0.53 -5.17
C TYR A 88 -5.50 0.91 -5.57
N LEU A 89 -5.10 1.12 -6.83
CA LEU A 89 -4.77 2.46 -7.35
C LEU A 89 -5.98 3.41 -7.31
N ALA A 90 -7.16 2.93 -7.70
CA ALA A 90 -8.39 3.71 -7.63
C ALA A 90 -8.70 4.14 -6.19
N CYS A 91 -8.53 3.25 -5.21
CA CYS A 91 -8.69 3.59 -3.80
C CYS A 91 -7.66 4.62 -3.32
N LEU A 92 -6.40 4.51 -3.75
CA LEU A 92 -5.36 5.48 -3.41
C LEU A 92 -5.66 6.87 -3.97
N LEU A 93 -6.04 6.96 -5.25
CA LEU A 93 -6.35 8.22 -5.94
C LEU A 93 -7.63 8.87 -5.39
N CYS A 94 -8.66 8.07 -5.09
CA CYS A 94 -9.93 8.57 -4.56
C CYS A 94 -9.90 8.81 -3.05
N TRP A 95 -8.85 8.38 -2.33
CA TRP A 95 -8.77 8.52 -0.88
C TRP A 95 -8.95 9.97 -0.42
N GLN A 96 -8.40 10.95 -1.14
CA GLN A 96 -8.56 12.37 -0.78
C GLN A 96 -10.02 12.84 -0.90
N ARG A 97 -10.79 12.30 -1.85
CA ARG A 97 -12.22 12.63 -2.01
C ARG A 97 -13.11 11.92 -0.98
N VAL A 98 -12.66 10.78 -0.46
CA VAL A 98 -13.38 9.99 0.56
C VAL A 98 -13.05 10.49 1.97
N ALA A 99 -11.80 10.89 2.24
CA ALA A 99 -11.36 11.35 3.56
C ALA A 99 -11.64 12.85 3.84
N ALA A 100 -11.97 13.63 2.81
CA ALA A 100 -12.37 15.04 2.95
C ALA A 100 -13.88 15.22 3.19
N ARG A 101 -14.62 14.13 3.42
CA ARG A 101 -16.01 14.11 3.91
C ARG A 101 -16.03 13.56 5.33
#